data_AF-A0A971MS21-F1
#
_entry.id   AF-A0A971MS21-F1
#
_cell.length_a   1.000
_cell.length_b   1.000
_cell.length_c   1.000
_cell.angle_alpha   90.00
_cell.angle_beta   90.00
_cell.angle_gamma   90.00
#
_symmetry.space_group_name_H-M   'P 1'
#
loop_
_entity.id
_entity.type
_entity.pdbx_description
1 polymer ?
#
loop_
_entity_poly.entity_id
_entity_poly.type
_entity_poly.pdbx_seq_one_letter_code
_entity_poly.pdbx_strand_id
1 'polypeptide(L)'
;MSKLWLGILLILFGTLSLLNSIGIISSNLYREYLNLARKYWPCLLILLGLQIIAWEKNPKLAQFLKWLLILLIGLWFFAMVFMERNWII
;
A
#
# COMPACT_ATOMS: atom_id res chain seq x y z
N MET A 1 -0.95 -19.37 7.63
CA MET A 1 -1.61 -18.05 7.61
C MET A 1 -1.11 -17.10 6.52
N SER A 2 0.18 -17.05 6.13
CA SER A 2 0.67 -16.03 5.17
C SER A 2 0.05 -16.09 3.75
N LYS A 3 -0.26 -17.29 3.25
CA LYS A 3 -0.85 -17.48 1.91
C LYS A 3 -2.23 -16.82 1.75
N LEU A 4 -3.03 -16.81 2.82
CA LEU A 4 -4.38 -16.25 2.81
C LEU A 4 -4.31 -14.71 2.74
N TRP A 5 -3.44 -14.08 3.54
CA TRP A 5 -3.19 -12.64 3.50
C TRP A 5 -2.59 -12.15 2.16
N LEU A 6 -1.66 -12.93 1.59
CA LEU A 6 -1.18 -12.69 0.23
C LEU A 6 -2.31 -12.77 -0.81
N GLY A 7 -3.17 -13.78 -0.70
CA GLY A 7 -4.35 -13.92 -1.55
C GLY A 7 -5.29 -12.71 -1.45
N ILE A 8 -5.57 -12.24 -0.22
CA ILE A 8 -6.38 -11.04 0.01
C ILE A 8 -5.73 -9.80 -0.62
N LEU A 9 -4.42 -9.62 -0.45
CA LEU A 9 -3.69 -8.51 -1.08
C LEU A 9 -3.78 -8.56 -2.60
N LEU A 10 -3.57 -9.73 -3.20
CA LEU A 10 -3.65 -9.91 -4.65
C LEU A 10 -5.06 -9.62 -5.18
N ILE A 11 -6.11 -10.08 -4.48
CA ILE A 11 -7.50 -9.77 -4.83
C ILE A 11 -7.77 -8.27 -4.73
N LEU A 12 -7.25 -7.60 -3.70
CA LEU A 12 -7.41 -6.17 -3.49
C LEU A 12 -6.70 -5.37 -4.60
N PHE A 13 -5.45 -5.68 -4.91
CA PHE A 13 -4.72 -5.05 -6.01
C PHE A 13 -5.32 -5.36 -7.39
N GLY A 14 -5.82 -6.58 -7.60
CA GLY A 14 -6.53 -6.96 -8.83
C GLY A 14 -7.80 -6.14 -9.01
N THR A 15 -8.61 -6.01 -7.95
CA THR A 15 -9.81 -5.17 -7.96
C THR A 15 -9.48 -3.71 -8.23
N LEU A 16 -8.45 -3.15 -7.57
CA LEU A 16 -8.01 -1.78 -7.84
C LEU A 16 -7.54 -1.59 -9.29
N SER A 17 -6.83 -2.58 -9.85
CA SER A 17 -6.39 -2.56 -11.24
C SER A 17 -7.57 -2.55 -12.22
N LEU A 18 -8.59 -3.38 -11.96
CA LEU A 18 -9.82 -3.42 -12.75
C LEU A 18 -10.56 -2.08 -12.67
N LEU A 19 -10.76 -1.53 -11.48
CA LEU A 19 -11.42 -0.23 -11.29
C LEU A 19 -10.67 0.90 -12.00
N ASN A 20 -9.33 0.88 -12.00
CA ASN A 20 -8.55 1.83 -12.78
C ASN A 20 -8.74 1.64 -14.29
N SER A 21 -8.75 0.38 -14.78
CA SER A 21 -8.92 0.10 -16.22
C SER A 21 -10.28 0.53 -16.76
N ILE A 22 -11.31 0.55 -15.91
CA ILE A 22 -12.67 1.01 -16.26
C ILE A 22 -12.77 2.55 -16.14
N GLY A 23 -11.71 3.23 -15.69
CA GLY A 23 -11.67 4.69 -15.55
C GLY A 23 -12.44 5.23 -14.34
N ILE A 24 -12.80 4.37 -13.38
CA ILE A 24 -13.53 4.77 -12.16
C ILE A 24 -12.60 5.54 -11.21
N ILE A 25 -11.32 5.14 -11.15
CA ILE A 25 -10.33 5.80 -10.29
C ILE A 25 -9.74 6.99 -11.04
N SER A 26 -10.00 8.20 -10.54
CA SER A 26 -9.45 9.41 -11.15
C SER A 26 -7.94 9.52 -10.90
N SER A 27 -7.23 10.07 -11.88
CA SER A 27 -5.79 10.33 -11.79
C SER A 27 -5.41 11.25 -10.62
N ASN A 28 -6.34 12.10 -10.16
CA ASN A 28 -6.16 12.96 -8.99
C ASN A 28 -5.95 12.15 -7.71
N LEU A 29 -6.65 11.02 -7.53
CA LEU A 29 -6.49 10.17 -6.35
C LEU A 29 -5.07 9.59 -6.24
N TYR A 30 -4.47 9.19 -7.36
CA TYR A 30 -3.07 8.73 -7.38
C TYR A 30 -2.10 9.86 -7.03
N ARG A 31 -2.32 11.05 -7.58
CA ARG A 31 -1.47 12.23 -7.31
C ARG A 31 -1.54 12.64 -5.84
N GLU A 32 -2.74 12.71 -5.27
CA GLU A 32 -2.92 13.03 -3.84
C GLU A 32 -2.28 11.96 -2.96
N TYR A 33 -2.50 10.68 -3.26
CA TYR A 33 -1.87 9.59 -2.53
C TYR A 33 -0.34 9.66 -2.57
N LEU A 34 0.26 9.87 -3.75
CA LEU A 34 1.72 9.98 -3.90
C LEU A 34 2.27 11.22 -3.17
N ASN A 35 1.55 12.34 -3.17
CA ASN A 35 1.91 13.52 -2.40
C ASN A 35 1.88 13.26 -0.88
N LEU A 36 0.84 12.58 -0.40
CA LEU A 36 0.75 12.17 1.00
C LEU A 36 1.87 11.18 1.36
N ALA A 37 2.12 10.17 0.53
CA ALA A 37 3.20 9.21 0.73
C ALA A 37 4.57 9.91 0.78
N ARG A 38 4.81 10.91 -0.09
CA ARG A 38 6.03 11.72 -0.09
C ARG A 38 6.14 12.60 1.15
N LYS A 39 5.04 13.15 1.66
CA LYS A 39 5.05 14.00 2.87
C LYS A 39 5.21 13.20 4.16
N TYR A 40 4.58 12.03 4.22
CA TYR A 40 4.47 11.19 5.42
C TYR A 40 5.33 9.92 5.35
N TRP A 41 6.32 9.87 4.46
CA TRP A 41 7.31 8.77 4.43
C TRP A 41 8.00 8.52 5.79
N PRO A 42 8.24 9.52 6.68
CA PRO A 42 8.81 9.24 8.00
C PRO A 42 7.88 8.38 8.87
N CYS A 43 6.56 8.43 8.65
CA CYS A 43 5.61 7.58 9.35
C CYS A 43 5.82 6.10 9.03
N LEU A 44 6.28 5.74 7.82
CA LEU A 44 6.63 4.36 7.48
C LEU A 44 7.85 3.88 8.29
N LEU A 45 8.85 4.75 8.51
CA LEU A 45 9.98 4.44 9.37
C LEU A 45 9.57 4.24 10.83
N ILE A 46 8.67 5.08 11.33
CA ILE A 46 8.11 4.94 12.69
C ILE A 46 7.34 3.62 12.81
N LEU A 47 6.52 3.26 11.81
CA LEU A 47 5.79 2.00 11.79
C LEU A 47 6.72 0.78 11.71
N LEU A 48 7.83 0.87 10.95
CA LEU A 48 8.88 -0.16 10.92
C LEU A 48 9.56 -0.30 12.29
N GLY A 49 9.92 0.81 12.93
CA GLY A 49 10.48 0.80 14.28
C GLY A 49 9.53 0.18 15.30
N LEU A 50 8.25 0.57 15.26
CA LEU A 50 7.19 -0.03 16.09
C LEU A 50 7.01 -1.52 15.81
N GLN A 51 7.09 -1.95 14.55
CA GLN A 51 6.99 -3.36 14.18
C GLN A 51 8.12 -4.17 14.81
N ILE A 52 9.36 -3.66 14.79
CA ILE A 52 10.53 -4.31 15.40
C ILE A 52 10.35 -4.41 16.91
N ILE A 53 10.00 -3.31 17.58
CA ILE A 53 9.79 -3.27 19.04
C ILE A 53 8.63 -4.20 19.45
N ALA A 54 7.55 -4.21 18.67
CA ALA A 54 6.39 -5.04 18.93
C ALA A 54 6.66 -6.53 18.71
N TRP A 55 7.69 -6.90 17.95
CA TRP A 55 7.99 -8.31 17.64
C TRP A 55 8.29 -9.11 18.91
N GLU A 56 9.02 -8.51 19.85
CA GLU A 56 9.39 -9.15 21.12
C GLU A 56 8.23 -9.18 22.12
N LYS A 57 7.40 -8.13 22.15
CA LYS A 57 6.34 -7.96 23.17
C LYS A 57 4.99 -8.52 22.74
N ASN A 58 4.64 -8.41 21.46
CA ASN A 58 3.35 -8.82 20.94
C ASN A 58 3.46 -9.21 19.45
N PRO A 59 3.72 -10.50 19.16
CA PRO A 59 3.97 -10.97 17.80
C PRO A 59 2.77 -10.77 16.86
N LYS A 60 1.53 -10.75 17.40
CA LYS A 60 0.32 -10.49 16.59
C LYS A 60 0.29 -9.04 16.08
N LEU A 61 0.63 -8.08 16.94
CA LEU A 61 0.67 -6.66 16.57
C LEU A 61 1.78 -6.39 15.55
N ALA A 62 2.95 -7.01 15.75
CA ALA A 62 4.05 -6.91 14.80
C ALA A 62 3.70 -7.52 13.42
N GLN A 63 2.96 -8.64 13.41
CA GLN A 63 2.46 -9.24 12.17
C GLN A 63 1.43 -8.34 11.46
N PHE A 64 0.53 -7.71 12.20
CA PHE A 64 -0.41 -6.73 11.65
C PHE A 64 0.32 -5.52 11.05
N LEU A 65 1.28 -4.94 11.78
CA LEU A 65 2.10 -3.82 11.30
C LEU A 65 2.89 -4.18 10.04
N LYS A 66 3.43 -5.40 9.96
CA LYS A 66 4.09 -5.91 8.75
C LYS A 66 3.15 -5.90 7.55
N TRP A 67 1.93 -6.41 7.69
CA TRP A 67 0.97 -6.43 6.59
C TRP A 67 0.48 -5.03 6.21
N LEU A 68 0.31 -4.15 7.19
CA LEU A 68 -0.02 -2.74 6.95
C LEU A 68 1.09 -2.06 6.14
N LEU A 69 2.36 -2.26 6.50
CA LEU A 69 3.51 -1.73 5.75
C LEU A 69 3.55 -2.26 4.32
N ILE A 70 3.36 -3.57 4.13
CA ILE A 70 3.31 -4.18 2.79
C ILE A 70 2.17 -3.56 1.95
N LEU A 71 0.99 -3.38 2.54
CA LEU A 71 -0.16 -2.79 1.87
C LEU A 71 0.12 -1.33 1.46
N LEU A 72 0.68 -0.52 2.35
CA LEU A 72 1.04 0.88 2.05
C LEU A 72 2.09 0.97 0.93
N ILE A 73 3.13 0.15 0.99
CA ILE A 73 4.18 0.11 -0.05
C ILE A 73 3.59 -0.37 -1.38
N GLY A 74 2.74 -1.39 -1.36
CA GLY A 74 2.08 -1.89 -2.56
C GLY A 74 1.16 -0.85 -3.20
N LEU A 75 0.39 -0.10 -2.40
CA LEU A 75 -0.44 1.01 -2.88
C LEU A 75 0.41 2.14 -3.47
N TRP A 76 1.57 2.44 -2.88
CA TRP A 76 2.51 3.41 -3.43
C TRP A 76 3.05 2.98 -4.79
N PHE A 77 3.50 1.72 -4.91
CA PHE A 77 3.96 1.19 -6.19
C PHE A 77 2.84 1.19 -7.24
N PHE A 78 1.63 0.77 -6.85
CA PHE A 78 0.45 0.81 -7.70
C PHE A 78 0.17 2.23 -8.20
N ALA A 79 0.09 3.20 -7.30
CA ALA A 79 -0.16 4.59 -7.66
C ALA A 79 0.93 5.17 -8.58
N MET A 80 2.20 4.80 -8.37
CA MET A 80 3.31 5.23 -9.21
C MET A 80 3.17 4.69 -10.65
N VAL A 81 2.94 3.38 -10.81
CA VAL A 81 2.77 2.72 -12.11
C VAL A 81 1.58 3.28 -12.89
N PHE A 82 0.43 3.47 -12.23
CA PHE A 82 -0.78 3.92 -12.91
C PHE A 82 -0.82 5.44 -13.15
N MET A 83 -0.12 6.24 -12.33
CA MET A 83 0.05 7.67 -12.63
C MET A 83 0.84 7.88 -13.92
N GLU A 84 1.93 7.15 -14.14
CA GLU A 84 2.71 7.23 -15.39
C GLU A 84 1.88 6.79 -16.61
N ARG A 85 1.05 5.76 -16.43
CA ARG A 85 0.21 5.23 -17.51
C ARG A 85 -0.93 6.19 -17.93
N ASN A 86 -1.50 6.93 -16.99
CA ASN A 86 -2.54 7.93 -17.26
C ASN A 86 -2.00 9.22 -17.92
N TRP A 87 -0.68 9.42 -18.01
CA TRP A 87 -0.09 10.54 -18.76
C TRP A 87 0.02 10.27 -20.28
N ILE A 88 -0.16 9.02 -20.71
CA ILE A 88 0.04 8.59 -22.10
C ILE A 88 -1.28 8.56 -22.90
N ILE A 89 -2.41 8.83 -22.23
CA ILE A 89 -3.76 8.88 -22.84
C ILE A 89 -4.18 10.33 -23.07
#